data_AF-A0A0M9AAU3-F1
#
_entry.id   AF-A0A0M9AAU3-F1
#
_cell.length_a   1.000
_cell.length_b   1.000
_cell.length_c   1.000
_cell.angle_alpha   90.00
_cell.angle_beta   90.00
_cell.angle_gamma   90.00
#
_symmetry.space_group_name_H-M   'P 1'
#
loop_
_entity.id
_entity.type
_entity.pdbx_description
1 polymer ?
#
loop_
_entity_poly.entity_id
_entity_poly.type
_entity_poly.pdbx_seq_one_letter_code
_entity_poly.pdbx_strand_id
1 'polypeptide(L)'
;MGQTVGRMPHSWIDLLEEKDRVLYWSSEVLSRVAENVYQEESFLIDHGNESIDKKIDSWMESNQARVDRIFSKHADLPLAYKIEVLNELEQIKEELTMKMRSDYYHGYKDILKFTRKVDSLGERQRRIHAKIQNLENICDGNVKEFRRKFGPLRVKTFKNLRIGEKMIFQDKKLKLQFAKRVYDIDHKNVEECAKCIDKLIKIIEKAALKQ
;
A
#
# COMPACT_ATOMS: atom_id res chain seq x y z
N MET A 1 2.03 -21.74 17.60
CA MET A 1 2.35 -23.17 17.77
C MET A 1 2.71 -23.74 16.40
N GLY A 2 3.93 -24.22 16.20
CA GLY A 2 4.38 -24.70 14.88
C GLY A 2 3.84 -26.09 14.59
N GLN A 3 2.95 -26.23 13.60
CA GLN A 3 2.49 -27.55 13.14
C GLN A 3 3.69 -28.35 12.63
N THR A 4 4.02 -29.44 13.33
CA THR A 4 4.98 -30.45 12.92
C THR A 4 4.32 -31.36 11.89
N VAL A 5 4.96 -31.55 10.74
CA VAL A 5 4.45 -32.45 9.69
C VAL A 5 4.51 -33.88 10.23
N GLY A 6 3.36 -34.50 10.50
CA GLY A 6 3.28 -35.86 11.00
C GLY A 6 3.82 -36.89 9.99
N ARG A 7 4.04 -38.14 10.44
CA ARG A 7 4.48 -39.23 9.57
C ARG A 7 3.55 -39.38 8.35
N MET A 8 4.11 -39.63 7.18
CA MET A 8 3.32 -39.84 5.96
C MET A 8 2.49 -41.14 6.11
N PRO A 9 1.17 -41.11 5.83
CA PRO A 9 0.35 -42.32 5.86
C PRO A 9 0.82 -43.40 4.89
N HIS A 10 0.35 -44.62 5.13
CA HIS A 10 0.80 -45.83 4.45
C HIS A 10 -0.32 -46.54 3.67
N SER A 11 -1.59 -46.30 3.99
CA SER A 11 -2.73 -46.82 3.23
C SER A 11 -3.22 -45.81 2.19
N TRP A 12 -3.95 -46.26 1.18
CA TRP A 12 -4.51 -45.38 0.16
C TRP A 12 -5.57 -44.42 0.74
N ILE A 13 -6.47 -44.93 1.57
CA ILE A 13 -7.56 -44.15 2.18
C ILE A 13 -6.98 -43.02 3.05
N ASP A 14 -6.04 -43.34 3.95
CA ASP A 14 -5.42 -42.34 4.82
C ASP A 14 -4.62 -41.28 4.02
N LEU A 15 -4.09 -41.64 2.85
CA LEU A 15 -3.39 -40.70 1.97
C LEU A 15 -4.35 -39.71 1.30
N LEU A 16 -5.57 -40.15 0.97
CA LEU A 16 -6.61 -39.27 0.44
C LEU A 16 -7.12 -38.32 1.54
N GLU A 17 -7.32 -38.81 2.76
CA GLU A 17 -7.69 -37.94 3.89
C GLU A 17 -6.61 -36.88 4.17
N GLU A 18 -5.33 -37.28 4.19
CA GLU A 18 -4.24 -36.32 4.36
C GLU A 18 -4.11 -35.38 3.14
N LYS A 19 -4.42 -35.84 1.92
CA LYS A 19 -4.51 -34.98 0.72
C LYS A 19 -5.51 -33.86 0.95
N ASP A 20 -6.72 -34.19 1.38
CA ASP A 20 -7.79 -33.22 1.60
C ASP A 20 -7.45 -32.26 2.74
N ARG A 21 -6.84 -32.76 3.82
CA ARG A 21 -6.30 -31.91 4.89
C ARG A 21 -5.25 -30.93 4.39
N VAL A 22 -4.32 -31.37 3.53
CA VAL A 22 -3.29 -30.49 2.96
C VAL A 22 -3.91 -29.51 1.95
N LEU A 23 -4.95 -29.91 1.22
CA LEU A 23 -5.70 -29.00 0.35
C LEU A 23 -6.39 -27.91 1.15
N TYR A 24 -6.99 -28.23 2.31
CA TYR A 24 -7.53 -27.23 3.23
C TYR A 24 -6.47 -26.19 3.63
N TRP A 25 -5.28 -26.62 4.08
CA TRP A 25 -4.19 -25.69 4.42
C TRP A 25 -3.66 -24.92 3.22
N SER A 26 -3.68 -25.53 2.05
CA SER A 26 -3.33 -24.84 0.81
C SER A 26 -4.33 -23.74 0.51
N SER A 27 -5.63 -23.97 0.72
CA SER A 27 -6.67 -22.96 0.54
C SER A 27 -6.51 -21.83 1.56
N GLU A 28 -6.21 -22.15 2.81
CA GLU A 28 -5.93 -21.16 3.86
C GLU A 28 -4.81 -20.18 3.47
N VAL A 29 -3.73 -20.68 2.88
CA VAL A 29 -2.65 -19.82 2.36
C VAL A 29 -3.16 -18.89 1.24
N LEU A 30 -3.98 -19.42 0.33
CA LEU A 30 -4.53 -18.63 -0.78
C LEU A 30 -5.51 -17.57 -0.30
N SER A 31 -6.37 -17.90 0.68
CA SER A 31 -7.29 -16.96 1.30
C SER A 31 -6.55 -15.79 1.95
N ARG A 32 -5.47 -16.07 2.70
CA ARG A 32 -4.64 -15.03 3.32
C ARG A 32 -3.95 -14.13 2.30
N VAL A 33 -3.51 -14.69 1.18
CA VAL A 33 -2.94 -13.91 0.07
C VAL A 33 -4.01 -12.98 -0.51
N ALA A 34 -5.21 -13.52 -0.79
CA ALA A 34 -6.30 -12.73 -1.34
C ALA A 34 -6.75 -11.61 -0.38
N GLU A 35 -6.85 -11.91 0.92
CA GLU A 35 -7.17 -10.92 1.94
C GLU A 35 -6.11 -9.81 2.01
N ASN A 36 -4.82 -10.14 1.89
CA ASN A 36 -3.76 -9.13 1.88
C ASN A 36 -3.88 -8.18 0.69
N VAL A 37 -4.16 -8.70 -0.51
CA VAL A 37 -4.38 -7.88 -1.73
C VAL A 37 -5.56 -6.94 -1.51
N TYR A 38 -6.68 -7.45 -1.02
CA TYR A 38 -7.87 -6.62 -0.75
C TYR A 38 -7.60 -5.52 0.29
N GLN A 39 -6.93 -5.86 1.40
CA GLN A 39 -6.57 -4.90 2.44
C GLN A 39 -5.57 -3.85 1.95
N GLU A 40 -4.71 -4.20 1.01
CA GLU A 40 -3.79 -3.24 0.39
C GLU A 40 -4.52 -2.26 -0.52
N GLU A 41 -5.40 -2.74 -1.39
CA GLU A 41 -6.22 -1.88 -2.25
C GLU A 41 -7.02 -0.88 -1.41
N SER A 42 -7.65 -1.35 -0.33
CA SER A 42 -8.33 -0.48 0.63
C SER A 42 -7.39 0.54 1.29
N PHE A 43 -6.19 0.12 1.69
CA PHE A 43 -5.20 1.01 2.30
C PHE A 43 -4.71 2.10 1.33
N LEU A 44 -4.59 1.76 0.05
CA LEU A 44 -4.19 2.71 -0.99
C LEU A 44 -5.28 3.72 -1.34
N ILE A 45 -6.56 3.43 -1.11
CA ILE A 45 -7.63 4.41 -1.30
C ILE A 45 -7.44 5.60 -0.35
N ASP A 46 -7.17 5.33 0.93
CA ASP A 46 -6.99 6.37 1.96
C ASP A 46 -5.73 7.24 1.74
N HIS A 47 -4.78 6.74 0.95
CA HIS A 47 -3.48 7.37 0.70
C HIS A 47 -3.20 7.62 -0.79
N GLY A 48 -4.24 7.51 -1.62
CA GLY A 48 -4.15 7.69 -3.07
C GLY A 48 -4.12 9.17 -3.46
N ASN A 49 -3.98 9.40 -4.76
CA ASN A 49 -3.92 10.76 -5.31
C ASN A 49 -5.13 11.61 -4.91
N GLU A 50 -6.34 11.04 -4.90
CA GLU A 50 -7.55 11.79 -4.51
C GLU A 50 -7.52 12.27 -3.05
N SER A 51 -6.98 11.45 -2.14
CA SER A 51 -6.80 11.82 -0.73
C SER A 51 -5.73 12.91 -0.59
N ILE A 52 -4.63 12.80 -1.33
CA ILE A 52 -3.57 13.82 -1.38
C ILE A 52 -4.11 15.15 -1.90
N ASP A 53 -4.86 15.12 -3.01
CA ASP A 53 -5.42 16.32 -3.64
C ASP A 53 -6.37 17.04 -2.68
N LYS A 54 -7.27 16.31 -1.99
CA LYS A 54 -8.16 16.87 -0.97
C LYS A 54 -7.41 17.56 0.18
N LYS A 55 -6.29 16.99 0.62
CA LYS A 55 -5.46 17.60 1.68
C LYS A 55 -4.84 18.91 1.18
N ILE A 56 -4.29 18.90 -0.03
CA ILE A 56 -3.67 20.08 -0.63
C ILE A 56 -4.71 21.17 -0.86
N ASP A 57 -5.88 20.84 -1.39
CA ASP A 57 -6.97 21.79 -1.58
C ASP A 57 -7.34 22.47 -0.26
N SER A 58 -7.48 21.72 0.83
CA SER A 58 -7.75 22.28 2.16
C SER A 58 -6.65 23.23 2.66
N TRP A 59 -5.38 22.88 2.40
CA TRP A 59 -4.25 23.75 2.75
C TRP A 59 -4.21 25.01 1.88
N MET A 60 -4.51 24.89 0.59
CA MET A 60 -4.57 26.02 -0.34
C MET A 60 -5.74 26.94 -0.03
N GLU A 61 -6.93 26.43 0.29
CA GLU A 61 -8.07 27.24 0.73
C GLU A 61 -7.72 28.09 1.96
N SER A 62 -7.06 27.47 2.95
CA SER A 62 -6.61 28.17 4.17
C SER A 62 -5.62 29.29 3.85
N ASN A 63 -4.73 29.08 2.88
CA ASN A 63 -3.74 30.08 2.46
C ASN A 63 -4.32 31.15 1.53
N GLN A 64 -5.27 30.79 0.66
CA GLN A 64 -6.01 31.71 -0.19
C GLN A 64 -6.74 32.75 0.68
N ALA A 65 -7.42 32.29 1.74
CA ALA A 65 -8.06 33.19 2.69
C ALA A 65 -7.09 34.17 3.38
N ARG A 66 -5.80 33.80 3.52
CA ARG A 66 -4.77 34.70 4.04
C ARG A 66 -4.37 35.76 3.00
N VAL A 67 -4.20 35.36 1.75
CA VAL A 67 -3.90 36.28 0.64
C VAL A 67 -5.05 37.25 0.38
N ASP A 68 -6.30 36.76 0.38
CA ASP A 68 -7.50 37.59 0.18
C ASP A 68 -7.64 38.69 1.24
N ARG A 69 -7.23 38.40 2.48
CA ARG A 69 -7.17 39.41 3.56
C ARG A 69 -6.15 40.51 3.26
N ILE A 70 -5.02 40.17 2.63
CA ILE A 70 -3.99 41.15 2.23
C ILE A 70 -4.51 42.00 1.08
N PHE A 71 -5.14 41.39 0.07
CA PHE A 71 -5.77 42.14 -1.03
C PHE A 71 -6.89 43.06 -0.57
N SER A 72 -7.64 42.66 0.46
CA SER A 72 -8.68 43.51 1.04
C SER A 72 -8.10 44.73 1.77
N LYS A 73 -6.91 44.60 2.36
CA LYS A 73 -6.17 45.73 2.99
C LYS A 73 -5.56 46.67 1.95
N HIS A 74 -5.20 46.15 0.78
CA HIS A 74 -4.56 46.87 -0.32
C HIS A 74 -5.44 46.82 -1.57
N ALA A 75 -6.64 47.39 -1.45
CA ALA A 75 -7.66 47.33 -2.50
C ALA A 75 -7.24 48.05 -3.80
N ASP A 76 -6.36 49.03 -3.67
CA ASP A 76 -5.72 49.88 -4.68
C ASP A 76 -4.69 49.15 -5.56
N LEU A 77 -4.27 47.94 -5.18
CA LEU A 77 -3.41 47.12 -6.03
C LEU A 77 -4.07 46.85 -7.40
N PRO A 78 -3.31 46.95 -8.52
CA PRO A 78 -3.86 46.77 -9.86
C PRO A 78 -4.44 45.38 -10.05
N LEU A 79 -5.53 45.28 -10.82
CA LEU A 79 -6.16 43.99 -11.11
C LEU A 79 -5.20 43.00 -11.79
N ALA A 80 -4.35 43.49 -12.70
CA ALA A 80 -3.33 42.66 -13.36
C ALA A 80 -2.37 42.01 -12.34
N TYR A 81 -1.96 42.76 -11.32
CA TYR A 81 -1.10 42.24 -10.25
C TYR A 81 -1.80 41.18 -9.40
N LYS A 82 -3.09 41.40 -9.07
CA LYS A 82 -3.89 40.39 -8.35
C LYS A 82 -4.02 39.09 -9.15
N ILE A 83 -4.17 39.18 -10.47
CA ILE A 83 -4.21 38.00 -11.37
C ILE A 83 -2.86 37.28 -11.39
N GLU A 84 -1.74 38.00 -11.45
CA GLU A 84 -0.40 37.40 -11.40
C GLU A 84 -0.18 36.60 -10.12
N VAL A 85 -0.54 37.17 -8.97
CA VAL A 85 -0.44 36.47 -7.67
C VAL A 85 -1.34 35.23 -7.62
N LEU A 86 -2.55 35.27 -8.18
CA LEU A 86 -3.43 34.09 -8.25
C LEU A 86 -2.82 32.99 -9.12
N ASN A 87 -2.16 33.35 -10.22
CA ASN A 87 -1.42 32.38 -11.05
C ASN A 87 -0.23 31.78 -10.29
N GLU A 88 0.51 32.59 -9.52
CA GLU A 88 1.59 32.08 -8.66
C GLU A 88 1.07 31.12 -7.58
N LEU A 89 -0.11 31.37 -7.01
CA LEU A 89 -0.74 30.45 -6.06
C LEU A 89 -1.08 29.10 -6.69
N GLU A 90 -1.58 29.10 -7.93
CA GLU A 90 -1.86 27.86 -8.66
C GLU A 90 -0.57 27.09 -8.96
N GLN A 91 0.52 27.78 -9.33
CA GLN A 91 1.83 27.15 -9.51
C GLN A 91 2.34 26.51 -8.20
N ILE A 92 2.21 27.21 -7.07
CA ILE A 92 2.57 26.67 -5.75
C ILE A 92 1.77 25.39 -5.46
N LYS A 93 0.46 25.38 -5.78
CA LYS A 93 -0.40 24.21 -5.61
C LYS A 93 0.06 23.04 -6.47
N GLU A 94 0.39 23.27 -7.74
CA GLU A 94 0.87 22.23 -8.66
C GLU A 94 2.20 21.63 -8.19
N GLU A 95 3.16 22.47 -7.80
CA GLU A 95 4.46 22.03 -7.28
C GLU A 95 4.30 21.21 -6.00
N LEU A 96 3.47 21.67 -5.07
CA LEU A 96 3.16 20.96 -3.84
C LEU A 96 2.50 19.61 -4.12
N THR A 97 1.60 19.56 -5.10
CA THR A 97 0.93 18.32 -5.52
C THR A 97 1.92 17.30 -6.07
N MET A 98 2.80 17.71 -6.98
CA MET A 98 3.83 16.83 -7.52
C MET A 98 4.77 16.31 -6.44
N LYS A 99 5.19 17.21 -5.52
CA LYS A 99 6.07 16.86 -4.42
C LYS A 99 5.42 15.87 -3.46
N MET A 100 4.21 16.16 -3.01
CA MET A 100 3.50 15.34 -2.03
C MET A 100 3.20 13.94 -2.59
N ARG A 101 2.78 13.85 -3.85
CA ARG A 101 2.60 12.56 -4.54
C ARG A 101 3.90 11.77 -4.61
N SER A 102 5.03 12.42 -4.91
CA SER A 102 6.35 11.79 -4.90
C SER A 102 6.72 11.29 -3.51
N ASP A 103 6.57 12.11 -2.47
CA ASP A 103 6.92 11.74 -1.09
C ASP A 103 6.08 10.55 -0.60
N TYR A 104 4.77 10.55 -0.88
CA TYR A 104 3.86 9.44 -0.57
C TYR A 104 4.26 8.15 -1.30
N TYR A 105 4.55 8.25 -2.60
CA TYR A 105 5.03 7.12 -3.39
C TYR A 105 6.30 6.49 -2.78
N HIS A 106 7.26 7.32 -2.38
CA HIS A 106 8.48 6.85 -1.72
C HIS A 106 8.19 6.23 -0.35
N GLY A 107 7.27 6.81 0.42
CA GLY A 107 6.81 6.24 1.69
C GLY A 107 6.22 4.84 1.52
N TYR A 108 5.43 4.63 0.46
CA TYR A 108 4.68 3.40 0.19
C TYR A 108 5.52 2.30 -0.48
N LYS A 109 6.70 2.64 -1.00
CA LYS A 109 7.58 1.73 -1.77
C LYS A 109 7.89 0.41 -1.08
N ASP A 110 8.03 0.40 0.25
CA ASP A 110 8.30 -0.82 1.02
C ASP A 110 7.09 -1.74 1.09
N ILE A 111 5.88 -1.18 1.15
CA ILE A 111 4.62 -1.93 1.12
C ILE A 111 4.42 -2.53 -0.28
N LEU A 112 4.62 -1.77 -1.37
CA LEU A 112 4.58 -2.32 -2.75
C LEU A 112 5.51 -3.51 -2.95
N LYS A 113 6.74 -3.40 -2.45
CA LYS A 113 7.72 -4.50 -2.53
C LYS A 113 7.27 -5.71 -1.73
N PHE A 114 6.59 -5.49 -0.61
CA PHE A 114 6.07 -6.54 0.24
C PHE A 114 4.88 -7.25 -0.43
N THR A 115 3.93 -6.53 -0.99
CA THR A 115 2.82 -7.06 -1.78
C THR A 115 3.29 -8.01 -2.87
N ARG A 116 4.28 -7.60 -3.67
CA ARG A 116 4.84 -8.47 -4.73
C ARG A 116 5.36 -9.80 -4.17
N LYS A 117 5.87 -9.81 -2.94
CA LYS A 117 6.29 -11.05 -2.27
C LYS A 117 5.07 -11.90 -1.88
N VAL A 118 4.00 -11.28 -1.40
CA VAL A 118 2.73 -11.96 -1.10
C VAL A 118 2.11 -12.55 -2.37
N ASP A 119 2.10 -11.82 -3.48
CA ASP A 119 1.66 -12.32 -4.79
C ASP A 119 2.47 -13.53 -5.24
N SER A 120 3.79 -13.45 -5.11
CA SER A 120 4.69 -14.56 -5.48
C SER A 120 4.45 -15.81 -4.62
N LEU A 121 4.07 -15.63 -3.35
CA LEU A 121 3.65 -16.73 -2.47
C LEU A 121 2.34 -17.33 -2.98
N GLY A 122 1.37 -16.49 -3.33
CA GLY A 122 0.08 -16.90 -3.90
C GLY A 122 0.24 -17.70 -5.19
N GLU A 123 1.04 -17.20 -6.14
CA GLU A 123 1.31 -17.89 -7.40
C GLU A 123 1.95 -19.27 -7.16
N ARG A 124 2.95 -19.34 -6.28
CA ARG A 124 3.58 -20.60 -5.90
C ARG A 124 2.57 -21.56 -5.26
N GLN A 125 1.70 -21.06 -4.39
CA GLN A 125 0.71 -21.87 -3.71
C GLN A 125 -0.37 -22.38 -4.69
N ARG A 126 -0.84 -21.55 -5.63
CA ARG A 126 -1.79 -21.97 -6.68
C ARG A 126 -1.24 -23.16 -7.48
N ARG A 127 0.03 -23.09 -7.87
CA ARG A 127 0.70 -24.20 -8.57
C ARG A 127 0.81 -25.47 -7.72
N ILE A 128 1.05 -25.34 -6.42
CA ILE A 128 1.08 -26.49 -5.49
C ILE A 128 -0.33 -27.06 -5.32
N HIS A 129 -1.32 -26.21 -5.10
CA HIS A 129 -2.72 -26.60 -4.91
C HIS A 129 -3.23 -27.43 -6.09
N ALA A 130 -3.09 -26.91 -7.31
CA ALA A 130 -3.49 -27.61 -8.53
C ALA A 130 -2.77 -28.96 -8.70
N LYS A 131 -1.47 -29.02 -8.36
CA LYS A 131 -0.73 -30.29 -8.39
C LYS A 131 -1.30 -31.30 -7.41
N ILE A 132 -1.66 -30.88 -6.19
CA ILE A 132 -2.23 -31.77 -5.18
C ILE A 132 -3.61 -32.27 -5.61
N GLN A 133 -4.47 -31.40 -6.16
CA GLN A 133 -5.78 -31.79 -6.68
C GLN A 133 -5.68 -32.89 -7.75
N ASN A 134 -4.70 -32.79 -8.64
CA ASN A 134 -4.51 -33.74 -9.72
C ASN A 134 -3.79 -35.04 -9.32
N LEU A 135 -3.30 -35.18 -8.09
CA LEU A 135 -2.48 -36.35 -7.70
C LEU A 135 -3.24 -37.67 -7.75
N GLU A 136 -4.51 -37.66 -7.38
CA GLU A 136 -5.35 -38.86 -7.34
C GLU A 136 -5.51 -39.45 -8.75
N ASN A 137 -5.92 -38.60 -9.71
CA ASN A 137 -6.06 -38.96 -11.12
C ASN A 137 -4.75 -39.45 -11.75
N ILE A 138 -3.61 -38.91 -11.33
CA ILE A 138 -2.30 -39.26 -11.90
C ILE A 138 -1.76 -40.59 -11.33
N CYS A 139 -2.08 -40.92 -10.07
CA CYS A 139 -1.47 -42.05 -9.40
C CYS A 139 -2.36 -43.31 -9.38
N ASP A 140 -3.66 -43.18 -9.66
CA ASP A 140 -4.58 -44.31 -9.90
C ASP A 140 -4.44 -45.47 -8.88
N GLY A 141 -4.55 -45.14 -7.58
CA GLY A 141 -4.42 -46.13 -6.49
C GLY A 141 -2.99 -46.53 -6.12
N ASN A 142 -1.96 -46.08 -6.85
CA ASN A 142 -0.57 -46.40 -6.56
C ASN A 142 -0.03 -45.63 -5.34
N VAL A 143 -0.12 -46.27 -4.17
CA VAL A 143 0.34 -45.75 -2.87
C VAL A 143 1.79 -45.28 -2.89
N LYS A 144 2.71 -46.06 -3.49
CA LYS A 144 4.15 -45.73 -3.49
C LYS A 144 4.43 -44.48 -4.31
N GLU A 145 3.79 -44.38 -5.48
CA GLU A 145 3.94 -43.23 -6.36
C GLU A 145 3.27 -41.98 -5.80
N PHE A 146 2.07 -42.12 -5.22
CA PHE A 146 1.36 -41.03 -4.58
C PHE A 146 2.19 -40.43 -3.44
N ARG A 147 2.73 -41.26 -2.53
CA ARG A 147 3.59 -40.78 -1.43
C ARG A 147 4.82 -40.02 -1.94
N ARG A 148 5.45 -40.51 -3.01
CA ARG A 148 6.62 -39.88 -3.62
C ARG A 148 6.30 -38.49 -4.18
N LYS A 149 5.16 -38.33 -4.85
CA LYS A 149 4.73 -37.05 -5.45
C LYS A 149 4.11 -36.10 -4.42
N PHE A 150 3.31 -36.62 -3.49
CA PHE A 150 2.58 -35.87 -2.48
C PHE A 150 3.47 -35.31 -1.37
N GLY A 151 4.44 -36.10 -0.87
CA GLY A 151 5.30 -35.70 0.25
C GLY A 151 5.98 -34.35 0.08
N PRO A 152 6.66 -34.09 -1.06
CA PRO A 152 7.25 -32.78 -1.32
C PRO A 152 6.23 -31.64 -1.39
N LEU A 153 5.03 -31.89 -1.94
CA LEU A 153 3.97 -30.87 -2.04
C LEU A 153 3.41 -30.52 -0.67
N ARG A 154 3.15 -31.53 0.16
CA ARG A 154 2.74 -31.39 1.57
C ARG A 154 3.71 -30.52 2.36
N VAL A 155 5.00 -30.83 2.30
CA VAL A 155 6.04 -30.04 2.99
C VAL A 155 6.07 -28.59 2.50
N LYS A 156 5.93 -28.37 1.18
CA LYS A 156 5.90 -27.02 0.61
C LYS A 156 4.67 -26.23 1.06
N THR A 157 3.49 -26.85 1.13
CA THR A 157 2.26 -26.20 1.65
C THR A 157 2.46 -25.74 3.09
N PHE A 158 2.95 -26.60 3.98
CA PHE A 158 3.21 -26.20 5.37
C PHE A 158 4.28 -25.12 5.51
N LYS A 159 5.33 -25.17 4.67
CA LYS A 159 6.32 -24.09 4.62
C LYS A 159 5.68 -22.77 4.20
N ASN A 160 4.84 -22.78 3.17
CA ASN A 160 4.14 -21.59 2.70
C ASN A 160 3.14 -21.06 3.75
N LEU A 161 2.45 -21.93 4.49
CA LEU A 161 1.59 -21.56 5.61
C LEU A 161 2.35 -20.75 6.67
N ARG A 162 3.51 -21.26 7.11
CA ARG A 162 4.39 -20.55 8.06
C ARG A 162 4.92 -19.23 7.51
N ILE A 163 5.19 -19.14 6.21
CA ILE A 163 5.61 -17.89 5.56
C ILE A 163 4.45 -16.90 5.58
N GLY A 164 3.24 -17.32 5.21
CA GLY A 164 2.03 -16.50 5.23
C GLY A 164 1.74 -15.93 6.63
N GLU A 165 1.87 -16.75 7.69
CA GLU A 165 1.73 -16.27 9.07
C GLU A 165 2.71 -15.14 9.40
N LYS A 166 3.98 -15.28 9.01
CA LYS A 166 4.99 -14.24 9.24
C LYS A 166 4.72 -12.98 8.43
N MET A 167 4.21 -13.15 7.21
CA MET A 167 3.84 -12.05 6.34
C MET A 167 2.75 -11.15 6.96
N ILE A 168 1.75 -11.73 7.64
CA ILE A 168 0.72 -10.94 8.34
C ILE A 168 1.33 -9.95 9.34
N PHE A 169 2.31 -10.39 10.14
CA PHE A 169 2.98 -9.49 11.10
C PHE A 169 3.85 -8.44 10.42
N GLN A 170 4.50 -8.80 9.32
CA GLN A 170 5.32 -7.86 8.54
C GLN A 170 4.45 -6.79 7.87
N ASP A 171 3.31 -7.17 7.31
CA ASP A 171 2.32 -6.27 6.71
C ASP A 171 1.87 -5.21 7.71
N LYS A 172 1.39 -5.65 8.90
CA LYS A 172 0.98 -4.76 9.99
C LYS A 172 2.08 -3.79 10.40
N LYS A 173 3.32 -4.28 10.52
CA LYS A 173 4.48 -3.45 10.88
C LYS A 173 4.77 -2.40 9.81
N LEU A 174 4.73 -2.78 8.53
CA LEU A 174 4.98 -1.86 7.42
C LEU A 174 3.91 -0.78 7.33
N LYS A 175 2.63 -1.14 7.47
CA LYS A 175 1.51 -0.18 7.50
C LYS A 175 1.64 0.80 8.67
N LEU A 176 2.00 0.33 9.87
CA LEU A 176 2.25 1.20 11.02
C LEU A 176 3.44 2.16 10.78
N GLN A 177 4.51 1.68 10.17
CA GLN A 177 5.66 2.51 9.82
C GLN A 177 5.29 3.56 8.77
N PHE A 178 4.50 3.18 7.78
CA PHE A 178 3.99 4.11 6.77
C PHE A 178 3.11 5.20 7.38
N ALA A 179 2.18 4.86 8.27
CA ALA A 179 1.32 5.83 8.94
C ALA A 179 2.14 6.91 9.68
N LYS A 180 3.25 6.51 10.32
CA LYS A 180 4.18 7.46 10.95
C LYS A 180 4.88 8.35 9.92
N ARG A 181 5.37 7.77 8.82
CA ARG A 181 6.01 8.53 7.73
C ARG A 181 5.04 9.52 7.09
N VAL A 182 3.78 9.15 6.89
CA VAL A 182 2.75 10.02 6.32
C VAL A 182 2.58 11.27 7.18
N TYR A 183 2.53 11.11 8.51
CA TYR A 183 2.47 12.26 9.41
C TYR A 183 3.66 13.22 9.20
N ASP A 184 4.88 12.68 9.13
CA ASP A 184 6.09 13.48 8.91
C ASP A 184 6.09 14.16 7.52
N ILE A 185 5.63 13.46 6.48
CA ILE A 185 5.49 13.97 5.11
C ILE A 185 4.50 15.12 5.07
N ASP A 186 3.31 14.93 5.67
CA ASP A 186 2.25 15.94 5.70
C ASP A 186 2.74 17.19 6.43
N HIS A 187 3.36 17.02 7.59
CA HIS A 187 3.86 18.12 8.39
C HIS A 187 4.95 18.92 7.67
N LYS A 188 5.90 18.22 7.02
CA LYS A 188 6.95 18.88 6.26
C LYS A 188 6.40 19.66 5.06
N ASN A 189 5.48 19.06 4.30
CA ASN A 189 4.93 19.69 3.10
C ASN A 189 4.03 20.88 3.44
N VAL A 190 3.22 20.81 4.50
CA VAL A 190 2.39 21.96 4.93
C VAL A 190 3.25 23.12 5.43
N GLU A 191 4.33 22.85 6.16
CA GLU A 191 5.27 23.91 6.60
C GLU A 191 5.97 24.59 5.43
N GLU A 192 6.41 23.81 4.44
CA GLU A 192 7.05 24.36 3.24
C GLU A 192 6.06 25.17 2.40
N CYS A 193 4.82 24.69 2.24
CA CYS A 193 3.73 25.45 1.62
C CYS A 193 3.52 26.79 2.35
N ALA A 194 3.36 26.78 3.67
CA ALA A 194 3.19 27.99 4.46
C ALA A 194 4.35 28.98 4.27
N LYS A 195 5.60 28.50 4.21
CA LYS A 195 6.78 29.35 3.94
C LYS A 195 6.75 29.97 2.54
N CYS A 196 6.27 29.26 1.52
CA CYS A 196 6.12 29.81 0.17
C CYS A 196 5.05 30.91 0.16
N ILE A 197 3.91 30.67 0.80
CA ILE A 197 2.82 31.65 0.91
C ILE A 197 3.26 32.88 1.73
N ASP A 198 3.99 32.70 2.82
CA ASP A 198 4.52 33.82 3.63
C ASP A 198 5.48 34.71 2.83
N LYS A 199 6.27 34.11 1.93
CA LYS A 199 7.12 34.88 1.00
C LYS A 199 6.27 35.66 0.01
N LEU A 200 5.24 35.04 -0.56
CA LEU A 200 4.32 35.68 -1.49
C LEU A 200 3.62 36.87 -0.84
N ILE A 201 3.06 36.70 0.37
CA ILE A 201 2.43 37.78 1.15
C ILE A 201 3.41 38.95 1.36
N LYS A 202 4.65 38.68 1.75
CA LYS A 202 5.68 39.73 1.92
C LYS A 202 5.99 40.47 0.62
N ILE A 203 5.90 39.81 -0.53
CA ILE A 203 6.09 40.44 -1.84
C ILE A 203 4.92 41.39 -2.12
N ILE A 204 3.69 40.94 -1.88
CA ILE A 204 2.47 41.75 -2.02
C ILE A 204 2.54 43.00 -1.13
N GLU A 205 2.86 42.84 0.15
CA GLU A 205 2.97 43.95 1.11
C GLU A 205 4.04 44.97 0.67
N LYS A 206 5.19 44.50 0.16
CA LYS A 206 6.24 45.38 -0.38
C LYS A 206 5.83 46.11 -1.65
N ALA A 207 5.02 45.49 -2.51
CA ALA A 207 4.51 46.12 -3.72
C ALA A 207 3.51 47.23 -3.37
N ALA A 208 2.64 46.98 -2.38
CA ALA A 208 1.66 47.96 -1.90
C ALA A 208 2.32 49.22 -1.30
N LEU A 209 3.50 49.09 -0.66
CA LEU A 209 4.24 50.24 -0.11
C LEU A 209 4.94 51.12 -1.17
N LYS A 210 5.00 50.67 -2.42
CA LYS A 210 5.65 51.39 -3.53
C LYS A 210 4.66 52.16 -4.41
N GLN A 211 3.36 52.02 -4.15
CA GLN A 211 2.30 52.84 -4.76
C GLN A 211 2.13 54.12 -3.96
#